data_AF-K2E7S8-F1
#
_entry.id   AF-K2E7S8-F1
#
_cell.length_a   1.000
_cell.length_b   1.000
_cell.length_c   1.000
_cell.angle_alpha   90.00
_cell.angle_beta   90.00
_cell.angle_gamma   90.00
#
_symmetry.space_group_name_H-M   'P 1'
#
loop_
_entity.id
_entity.type
_entity.pdbx_description
1 polymer ?
#
loop_
_entity_poly.entity_id
_entity_poly.type
_entity_poly.pdbx_seq_one_letter_code
_entity_poly.pdbx_strand_id
1 'polypeptide(L)'
;MLIVVFPISVGIAVLAKDIVLYLYTPEFVNSILPLQILVGGLVFSFIGFPIGAFLNACDKQKTQTAIVGFAMVINIALNLLLIPNFGVVGAAISALVGNFLLTILGYAVVPQIIKLKHSKVLQMFGKSVFS
;
A
#
# COMPACT_ATOMS: atom_id res chain seq x y z
N MET A 1 -5.76 12.52 -5.31
CA MET A 1 -5.28 12.11 -3.95
C MET A 1 -3.88 11.51 -3.97
N LEU A 2 -3.52 10.65 -4.95
CA LEU A 2 -2.15 10.08 -5.02
C LEU A 2 -1.03 11.15 -5.01
N ILE A 3 -1.24 12.25 -5.74
CA ILE A 3 -0.32 13.40 -5.81
C ILE A 3 -0.01 13.99 -4.43
N VAL A 4 -0.94 13.89 -3.48
CA VAL A 4 -0.77 14.38 -2.11
C VAL A 4 -0.18 13.30 -1.21
N VAL A 5 -0.63 12.05 -1.37
CA VAL A 5 -0.17 10.92 -0.54
C VAL A 5 1.30 10.61 -0.75
N PHE A 6 1.81 10.72 -1.98
CA PHE A 6 3.22 10.45 -2.28
C PHE A 6 4.18 11.39 -1.53
N PRO A 7 4.10 12.72 -1.64
CA PRO A 7 4.98 13.64 -0.91
C PRO A 7 4.76 13.57 0.61
N ILE A 8 3.53 13.35 1.08
CA ILE A 8 3.28 13.13 2.52
C ILE A 8 3.99 11.86 3.00
N SER A 9 3.92 10.77 2.23
CA SER A 9 4.56 9.51 2.60
C SER A 9 6.08 9.65 2.64
N VAL A 10 6.66 10.31 1.64
CA VAL A 10 8.10 10.62 1.63
C VAL A 10 8.47 11.53 2.80
N GLY A 11 7.69 12.58 3.06
CA GLY A 11 7.91 13.50 4.16
C GLY A 11 7.90 12.80 5.52
N ILE A 12 6.87 11.97 5.79
CA ILE A 12 6.81 11.21 7.05
C ILE A 12 7.97 10.21 7.13
N ALA A 13 8.34 9.54 6.04
CA ALA A 13 9.46 8.59 6.07
C ALA A 13 10.80 9.26 6.38
N VAL A 14 11.06 10.44 5.79
CA VAL A 14 12.29 11.22 6.03
C VAL A 14 12.30 11.81 7.44
N LEU A 15 11.19 12.40 7.89
CA LEU A 15 11.06 13.02 9.21
C LEU A 15 10.66 12.03 10.32
N ALA A 16 10.65 10.72 10.06
CA ALA A 16 10.10 9.72 10.99
C ALA A 16 10.75 9.80 12.38
N LYS A 17 12.08 9.99 12.43
CA LYS A 17 12.81 10.14 13.69
C LYS A 17 12.37 11.38 14.46
N ASP A 18 12.31 12.52 13.79
CA ASP A 18 11.97 13.80 14.41
C ASP A 18 10.51 13.80 14.89
N ILE A 19 9.60 13.24 14.08
CA ILE A 19 8.19 13.06 14.44
C ILE A 19 8.07 12.21 15.70
N VAL A 20 8.76 11.06 15.76
CA VAL A 20 8.69 10.15 16.91
C VAL A 20 9.27 10.80 18.16
N LEU A 21 10.45 11.44 18.08
CA LEU A 21 11.08 12.06 19.25
C LEU A 21 10.39 13.34 19.72
N TYR A 22 9.66 14.03 18.83
CA TYR A 22 8.90 15.22 19.17
C TYR A 22 7.54 14.88 19.81
N LEU A 23 6.85 13.85 19.31
CA LEU A 23 5.51 13.47 19.78
C LEU A 23 5.52 12.42 20.89
N TYR A 24 6.58 11.61 21.00
CA TYR A 24 6.67 10.48 21.91
C TYR A 24 7.98 10.50 22.72
N THR A 25 8.05 9.63 23.73
CA THR A 25 9.26 9.46 24.55
C THR A 25 10.37 8.74 23.78
N PRO A 26 11.64 8.87 24.20
CA PRO A 26 12.78 8.18 23.58
C PRO A 26 12.67 6.65 23.56
N GLU A 27 11.80 6.06 24.38
CA GLU A 27 11.51 4.62 24.38
C GLU A 27 10.90 4.14 23.06
N PHE A 28 10.28 5.05 22.29
CA PHE A 28 9.66 4.76 21.00
C PHE A 28 10.62 4.79 19.81
N VAL A 29 11.93 4.96 20.01
CA VAL A 29 12.92 4.96 18.90
C VAL A 29 12.80 3.72 18.00
N ASN A 30 12.44 2.56 18.56
CA ASN A 30 12.25 1.32 17.79
C ASN A 30 11.02 1.34 16.85
N SER A 31 10.13 2.34 16.96
CA SER A 31 8.96 2.52 16.08
C SER A 31 9.26 3.30 14.79
N ILE A 32 10.43 3.95 14.72
CA ILE A 32 10.83 4.75 13.56
C ILE A 32 10.86 3.91 12.29
N LEU A 33 11.52 2.75 12.33
CA LEU A 33 11.63 1.87 11.17
C LEU A 33 10.26 1.26 10.75
N PRO A 34 9.43 0.72 11.68
CA PRO A 34 8.06 0.32 11.36
C PRO A 34 7.23 1.43 10.71
N LEU A 35 7.33 2.68 11.20
CA LEU A 35 6.62 3.82 10.64
C LEU A 35 7.05 4.07 9.18
N GLN A 36 8.35 4.09 8.90
CA GLN A 36 8.88 4.27 7.54
C GLN A 36 8.36 3.21 6.57
N ILE A 37 8.31 1.95 7.02
CA ILE A 37 7.80 0.83 6.22
C ILE A 37 6.29 0.95 5.97
N LEU A 38 5.51 1.21 7.03
CA LEU A 38 4.05 1.34 6.92
C LEU A 38 3.63 2.46 5.98
N VAL A 39 4.35 3.58 6.03
CA VAL A 39 4.10 4.74 5.17
C VAL A 39 4.39 4.41 3.70
N GLY A 40 5.36 3.55 3.40
CA GLY A 40 5.51 2.98 2.05
C GLY A 40 4.28 2.17 1.61
N GLY A 41 3.68 1.41 2.54
CA GLY A 41 2.43 0.68 2.32
C GLY A 41 1.22 1.57 2.04
N LEU A 42 1.22 2.81 2.55
CA LEU A 42 0.14 3.79 2.35
C LEU A 42 -0.03 4.14 0.87
N VAL A 43 1.08 4.33 0.14
CA VAL A 43 1.06 4.63 -1.30
C VAL A 43 0.33 3.52 -2.06
N PHE A 44 0.64 2.26 -1.78
CA PHE A 44 -0.04 1.13 -2.39
C PHE A 44 -1.51 1.07 -2.02
N SER A 45 -1.86 1.27 -0.74
CA SER A 45 -3.26 1.26 -0.30
C SER A 45 -4.12 2.28 -1.05
N PHE A 46 -3.58 3.48 -1.30
CA PHE A 46 -4.30 4.53 -2.03
C PHE A 46 -4.46 4.24 -3.53
N ILE A 47 -3.57 3.44 -4.12
CA ILE A 47 -3.73 2.94 -5.50
C ILE A 47 -4.72 1.76 -5.52
N GLY A 48 -4.62 0.84 -4.56
CA GLY A 48 -5.44 -0.37 -4.48
C GLY A 48 -6.90 -0.07 -4.20
N PHE A 49 -7.21 0.96 -3.40
CA PHE A 49 -8.59 1.34 -3.07
C PHE A 49 -9.48 1.60 -4.31
N PRO A 50 -9.14 2.53 -5.23
CA PRO A 50 -9.95 2.76 -6.43
C PRO A 50 -9.96 1.56 -7.38
N ILE A 51 -8.90 0.76 -7.42
CA ILE A 51 -8.87 -0.48 -8.21
C ILE A 51 -9.90 -1.47 -7.70
N GLY A 52 -9.93 -1.72 -6.39
CA GLY A 52 -10.92 -2.62 -5.78
C GLY A 52 -12.35 -2.12 -5.95
N ALA A 53 -12.57 -0.81 -5.79
CA ALA A 53 -13.87 -0.19 -6.05
C ALA A 53 -14.29 -0.35 -7.52
N PHE A 54 -13.36 -0.19 -8.47
CA PHE A 54 -13.60 -0.40 -9.89
C PHE A 54 -13.98 -1.85 -10.20
N LEU A 55 -13.26 -2.84 -9.65
CA LEU A 55 -13.61 -4.26 -9.81
C LEU A 55 -15.03 -4.54 -9.28
N ASN A 56 -15.38 -4.02 -8.10
CA ASN A 56 -16.72 -4.17 -7.55
C ASN A 56 -17.80 -3.52 -8.44
N ALA A 57 -17.52 -2.36 -9.03
CA ALA A 57 -18.44 -1.66 -9.93
C ALA A 57 -18.63 -2.36 -11.29
N CYS A 58 -17.72 -3.26 -11.68
CA CYS A 58 -17.78 -4.04 -12.91
C CYS A 58 -18.20 -5.51 -12.68
N ASP A 59 -18.95 -5.78 -11.62
CA ASP A 59 -19.44 -7.12 -11.25
C ASP A 59 -18.30 -8.15 -11.01
N LYS A 60 -17.11 -7.69 -10.61
CA LYS A 60 -15.95 -8.52 -10.23
C LYS A 60 -15.73 -8.60 -8.73
N GLN A 61 -16.78 -8.40 -7.92
CA GLN A 61 -16.71 -8.49 -6.46
C GLN A 61 -16.18 -9.86 -5.98
N LYS A 62 -16.57 -10.96 -6.63
CA LYS A 62 -16.03 -12.29 -6.29
C LYS A 62 -14.51 -12.37 -6.49
N THR A 63 -14.00 -11.81 -7.58
CA THR A 63 -12.56 -11.73 -7.85
C THR A 63 -11.86 -10.83 -6.83
N GLN A 64 -12.45 -9.67 -6.52
CA GLN A 64 -11.91 -8.76 -5.50
C GLN A 64 -11.85 -9.43 -4.13
N THR A 65 -12.90 -10.14 -3.71
CA THR A 65 -12.91 -10.91 -2.46
C THR A 65 -11.86 -12.01 -2.46
N ALA A 66 -11.68 -12.72 -3.58
CA ALA A 66 -10.64 -13.74 -3.69
C ALA A 66 -9.22 -13.15 -3.56
N ILE A 67 -8.97 -11.99 -4.18
CA ILE A 67 -7.70 -11.25 -4.03
C ILE A 67 -7.48 -10.84 -2.58
N VAL A 68 -8.49 -10.29 -1.92
CA VAL A 68 -8.43 -9.91 -0.50
C VAL A 68 -8.16 -11.12 0.39
N GLY A 69 -8.85 -12.24 0.15
CA GLY A 69 -8.64 -13.48 0.89
C GLY A 69 -7.24 -14.05 0.70
N PHE A 70 -6.72 -14.04 -0.52
CA PHE A 70 -5.34 -14.45 -0.80
C PHE A 70 -4.32 -13.54 -0.09
N ALA A 71 -4.49 -12.21 -0.19
CA ALA A 71 -3.63 -11.25 0.48
C ALA A 71 -3.68 -11.41 2.01
N MET A 72 -4.85 -11.72 2.59
CA MET A 72 -5.01 -12.03 4.00
C MET A 72 -4.21 -13.27 4.41
N VAL A 73 -4.31 -14.37 3.66
CA VAL A 73 -3.56 -15.60 3.94
C VAL A 73 -2.05 -15.34 3.91
N ILE A 74 -1.56 -14.63 2.89
CA ILE A 74 -0.14 -14.25 2.79
C ILE A 74 0.25 -13.34 3.96
N ASN A 75 -0.60 -12.37 4.32
CA ASN A 75 -0.33 -11.45 5.43
C ASN A 75 -0.24 -12.19 6.77
N ILE A 76 -1.12 -13.16 7.04
CA ILE A 76 -1.07 -14.00 8.24
C ILE A 76 0.21 -14.86 8.22
N ALA A 77 0.52 -15.51 7.10
CA ALA A 77 1.72 -16.33 6.98
C ALA A 77 2.99 -15.51 7.22
N LEU A 78 3.10 -14.33 6.62
CA LEU A 78 4.23 -13.43 6.82
C LEU A 78 4.31 -12.93 8.26
N ASN A 79 3.18 -12.58 8.89
CA ASN A 79 3.19 -12.18 10.29
C ASN A 79 3.72 -13.32 11.19
N LEU A 80 3.25 -14.55 11.00
CA LEU A 80 3.71 -15.71 11.77
C LEU A 80 5.21 -16.01 11.58
N LEU A 81 5.76 -15.76 10.38
CA LEU A 81 7.17 -15.99 10.08
C LEU A 81 8.09 -14.84 10.49
N LEU A 82 7.63 -13.59 10.32
CA LEU A 82 8.47 -12.40 10.49
C LEU A 82 8.40 -11.82 11.90
N ILE A 83 7.27 -11.88 12.60
CA ILE A 83 7.16 -11.32 13.96
C ILE A 83 8.13 -11.99 14.95
N PRO A 84 8.32 -13.33 14.96
CA PRO A 84 9.27 -13.95 15.87
C PRO A 84 10.72 -13.49 15.67
N ASN A 85 11.10 -13.18 14.43
CA ASN A 85 12.48 -12.83 14.08
C ASN A 85 12.73 -11.31 14.06
N PHE A 86 11.71 -10.50 13.74
CA PHE A 86 11.82 -9.06 13.50
C PHE A 86 10.86 -8.22 14.35
N GLY A 87 10.04 -8.83 15.21
CA GLY A 87 9.06 -8.13 16.05
C GLY A 87 8.10 -7.26 15.25
N VAL A 88 7.89 -6.03 15.73
CA VAL A 88 7.00 -5.04 15.11
C VAL A 88 7.42 -4.65 13.69
N VAL A 89 8.73 -4.72 13.38
CA VAL A 89 9.23 -4.48 12.01
C VAL A 89 8.69 -5.55 11.05
N GLY A 90 8.65 -6.81 11.50
CA GLY A 90 8.07 -7.91 10.72
C GLY A 90 6.59 -7.72 10.42
N ALA A 91 5.83 -7.20 11.39
CA ALA A 91 4.42 -6.85 11.18
C ALA A 91 4.25 -5.72 10.15
N ALA A 92 5.07 -4.68 10.22
CA ALA A 92 5.07 -3.58 9.26
C ALA A 92 5.38 -4.05 7.82
N ILE A 93 6.38 -4.92 7.66
CA ILE A 93 6.72 -5.52 6.35
C ILE A 93 5.56 -6.33 5.82
N SER A 94 4.94 -7.17 6.67
CA SER A 94 3.78 -7.98 6.29
C SER A 94 2.63 -7.11 5.77
N ALA A 95 2.34 -6.00 6.45
CA ALA A 95 1.32 -5.04 6.03
C ALA A 95 1.66 -4.36 4.68
N LEU A 96 2.91 -3.93 4.48
CA LEU A 96 3.36 -3.35 3.20
C LEU A 96 3.18 -4.35 2.05
N VAL A 97 3.59 -5.61 2.25
CA VAL A 97 3.43 -6.66 1.25
C VAL A 97 1.95 -6.92 0.97
N GLY A 98 1.10 -6.93 2.00
CA GLY A 98 -0.35 -7.04 1.84
C GLY A 98 -0.93 -5.96 0.93
N ASN A 99 -0.63 -4.69 1.21
CA ASN A 99 -1.09 -3.57 0.37
C ASN A 99 -0.54 -3.64 -1.05
N PHE A 100 0.73 -4.05 -1.21
CA PHE A 100 1.32 -4.26 -2.52
C PHE A 100 0.58 -5.35 -3.32
N LEU A 101 0.30 -6.51 -2.70
CA LEU A 101 -0.41 -7.62 -3.34
C LEU A 101 -1.83 -7.22 -3.76
N LEU A 102 -2.58 -6.55 -2.88
CA LEU A 102 -3.92 -6.07 -3.19
C LEU A 102 -3.91 -5.18 -4.44
N THR A 103 -2.95 -4.27 -4.52
CA THR A 103 -2.81 -3.33 -5.63
C THR A 103 -2.40 -4.01 -6.92
N ILE A 104 -1.37 -4.86 -6.90
CA ILE A 104 -0.84 -5.51 -8.11
C ILE A 104 -1.83 -6.54 -8.66
N LEU A 105 -2.39 -7.40 -7.80
CA LEU A 105 -3.34 -8.43 -8.23
C LEU A 105 -4.65 -7.79 -8.71
N GLY A 106 -5.14 -6.75 -8.02
CA GLY A 106 -6.28 -5.98 -8.47
C GLY A 106 -6.03 -5.35 -9.84
N TYR A 107 -4.88 -4.69 -10.03
CA TYR A 107 -4.52 -4.05 -11.30
C TYR A 107 -4.42 -5.07 -12.45
N ALA A 108 -3.91 -6.27 -12.19
CA ALA A 108 -3.77 -7.32 -13.21
C ALA A 108 -5.11 -7.77 -13.82
N VAL A 109 -6.23 -7.61 -13.10
CA VAL A 109 -7.58 -7.94 -13.57
C VAL A 109 -8.15 -6.82 -14.46
N VAL A 110 -7.73 -5.58 -14.28
CA VAL A 110 -8.32 -4.40 -14.94
C VAL A 110 -8.27 -4.49 -16.48
N PRO A 111 -7.17 -4.92 -17.14
CA PRO A 111 -7.12 -5.11 -18.59
C PRO A 111 -8.10 -6.15 -19.15
N GLN A 112 -8.61 -7.06 -18.32
CA GLN A 112 -9.59 -8.08 -18.72
C GLN A 112 -11.01 -7.51 -18.82
N ILE A 113 -11.27 -6.37 -18.17
CA ILE A 113 -12.56 -5.67 -18.15
C ILE A 113 -12.58 -4.59 -19.23
N ILE A 114 -11.49 -3.84 -19.35
CA ILE A 114 -11.33 -2.76 -20.32
C ILE A 114 -10.04 -2.94 -21.11
N LYS A 115 -10.10 -2.78 -22.44
CA LYS A 115 -8.90 -2.74 -23.30
C LYS A 115 -8.08 -1.49 -23.01
N LEU A 116 -7.27 -1.53 -21.97
CA LEU A 116 -6.37 -0.45 -21.59
C LEU A 116 -5.10 -0.49 -22.43
N LYS A 117 -4.86 0.57 -23.21
CA LYS A 117 -3.49 0.90 -23.62
C LYS A 117 -2.78 1.48 -22.40
N HIS A 118 -1.82 0.75 -21.81
CA HIS A 118 -1.04 1.22 -20.66
C HIS A 118 -0.38 2.60 -20.90
N SER A 119 -0.06 2.94 -22.16
CA SER A 119 0.42 4.26 -22.58
C SER A 119 -0.55 5.42 -22.25
N LYS A 120 -1.87 5.20 -22.32
CA LYS A 120 -2.87 6.23 -21.94
C LYS A 120 -2.98 6.43 -20.43
N VAL A 121 -2.81 5.37 -19.64
CA VAL A 121 -2.80 5.46 -18.17
C VAL A 121 -1.61 6.33 -17.73
N LEU A 122 -0.42 6.09 -18.29
CA LEU A 122 0.77 6.89 -18.01
C LEU A 122 0.61 8.37 -18.43
N GLN A 123 -0.03 8.63 -19.58
CA GLN A 123 -0.33 9.99 -20.04
C GLN A 123 -1.36 10.72 -19.15
N MET A 124 -2.33 10.02 -18.58
CA MET A 124 -3.30 10.63 -17.66
C MET A 124 -2.63 11.06 -16.35
N PHE A 125 -1.69 10.26 -15.82
CA PHE A 125 -0.87 10.68 -14.67
C PHE A 125 -0.05 11.95 -14.97
N GLY A 126 0.53 12.05 -16.17
CA GLY A 126 1.25 13.25 -16.60
C GLY A 126 0.37 14.50 -16.67
N LYS A 127 -0.89 14.38 -17.14
CA LYS A 127 -1.80 15.53 -17.23
C LYS A 127 -2.33 16.00 -15.87
N SER A 128 -2.53 15.12 -14.90
CA SER A 128 -3.00 15.50 -13.56
C SER A 128 -1.93 16.13 -12.66
N VAL A 129 -0.65 16.01 -13.01
CA VAL A 129 0.46 16.66 -12.27
C VAL A 129 0.72 18.09 -12.78
N PHE A 130 0.29 18.41 -14.00
CA PHE A 130 0.55 19.69 -14.68
C PHE A 130 -0.72 20.51 -15.00
N SER A 131 -1.87 20.16 -14.41
CA SER A 131 -3.12 20.93 -14.49
C SER A 131 -3.70 21.12 -13.10
#